data_AF-A0A9Q5EYL1-F1
#
_entry.id   AF-A0A9Q5EYL1-F1
#
_cell.length_a   1.000
_cell.length_b   1.000
_cell.length_c   1.000
_cell.angle_alpha   90.00
_cell.angle_beta   90.00
_cell.angle_gamma   90.00
#
_symmetry.space_group_name_H-M   'P 1'
#
loop_
_entity.id
_entity.type
_entity.pdbx_description
1 polymer ?
#
loop_
_entity_poly.entity_id
_entity_poly.type
_entity_poly.pdbx_seq_one_letter_code
_entity_poly.pdbx_strand_id
1 'polypeptide(L)'
;MSTRDELANLIAQADSQEVGAMDPRTVGTMYGHLADAILAAGYHGPVRGERWEYAVRRNGITYPNVFLTADEAWKWSEGFTARSAETEVVRRLVGPWEVA
;
A
#
# COMPACT_ATOMS: atom_id res chain seq x y z
N MET A 1 -3.87 6.01 17.49
CA MET A 1 -2.71 6.37 16.63
C MET A 1 -3.05 5.90 15.24
N SER A 2 -3.03 6.79 14.25
CA SER A 2 -3.46 6.50 12.87
C SER A 2 -2.34 5.85 12.04
N THR A 3 -2.66 5.21 10.90
CA THR A 3 -1.65 4.70 9.94
C THR A 3 -0.69 5.80 9.52
N ARG A 4 -1.19 7.03 9.33
CA ARG A 4 -0.38 8.22 9.07
C ARG A 4 0.64 8.48 10.17
N ASP A 5 0.20 8.56 11.44
CA ASP A 5 1.09 8.88 12.55
C ASP A 5 2.14 7.79 12.77
N GLU A 6 1.78 6.54 12.51
CA GLU A 6 2.70 5.41 12.61
C GLU A 6 3.75 5.41 11.49
N LEU A 7 3.33 5.67 10.26
CA LEU A 7 4.24 5.83 9.14
C LEU A 7 5.16 7.02 9.34
N ALA A 8 4.65 8.14 9.87
CA ALA A 8 5.44 9.30 10.25
C ALA A 8 6.49 8.96 11.33
N ASN A 9 6.11 8.16 12.34
CA ASN A 9 7.04 7.69 13.37
C ASN A 9 8.12 6.75 12.82
N LEU A 10 7.76 5.85 11.89
CA LEU A 10 8.73 4.94 11.26
C LEU A 10 9.73 5.71 10.41
N ILE A 11 9.28 6.71 9.65
CA ILE A 11 10.16 7.58 8.87
C ILE A 11 11.08 8.36 9.81
N ALA A 12 10.55 8.93 10.89
CA ALA A 12 11.35 9.64 11.89
C ALA A 12 12.42 8.75 12.52
N GLN A 13 12.08 7.48 12.83
CA GLN A 13 13.04 6.52 13.36
C GLN A 13 14.14 6.22 12.35
N ALA A 14 13.80 5.92 11.10
CA ALA A 14 14.76 5.64 10.04
C ALA A 14 15.72 6.81 9.81
N ASP A 15 15.19 8.03 9.74
CA ASP A 15 15.99 9.24 9.54
C ASP A 15 16.86 9.55 10.77
N SER A 16 16.33 9.42 11.99
CA SER A 16 17.11 9.63 13.22
C SER A 16 18.28 8.66 13.39
N GLN A 17 18.23 7.50 12.75
CA GLN A 17 19.35 6.54 12.69
C GLN A 17 20.44 6.98 11.71
N GLU A 18 20.13 7.80 10.70
CA GLU A 18 21.11 8.33 9.73
C GLU A 18 21.68 9.69 10.12
N VAL A 19 20.86 10.61 10.67
CA VAL A 19 21.25 12.01 10.94
C VAL A 19 21.29 12.39 12.42
N GLY A 20 20.97 11.47 13.33
CA GLY A 20 20.96 11.70 14.78
C GLY A 20 19.62 12.21 15.32
N ALA A 21 19.54 12.44 16.64
CA ALA A 21 18.27 12.75 17.31
C ALA A 21 17.64 14.06 16.80
N MET A 22 16.43 13.95 16.23
CA MET A 22 15.65 15.09 15.74
C MET A 22 14.67 15.65 16.79
N ASP A 23 14.31 16.94 16.63
CA ASP A 23 13.25 17.59 17.43
C ASP A 23 11.89 16.90 17.19
N PRO A 24 11.17 16.48 18.25
CA PRO A 24 9.84 15.87 18.16
C PRO A 24 8.80 16.69 17.38
N ARG A 25 8.94 18.02 17.29
CA ARG A 25 8.03 18.89 16.53
C ARG A 25 8.14 18.68 15.02
N THR A 26 9.34 18.34 14.54
CA THR A 26 9.61 18.02 13.13
C THR A 26 8.90 16.72 12.72
N VAL A 27 8.72 15.79 13.67
CA VAL A 27 8.05 14.51 13.44
C VAL A 27 6.57 14.67 13.15
N GLY A 28 5.87 15.52 13.92
CA GLY A 28 4.43 15.71 13.75
C GLY A 28 4.01 16.43 12.46
N THR A 29 4.85 17.34 11.95
CA THR A 29 4.53 18.16 10.78
C THR A 29 5.16 17.63 9.49
N MET A 30 6.48 17.45 9.45
CA MET A 30 7.18 17.06 8.22
C MET A 30 6.89 15.60 7.84
N TYR A 31 7.06 14.67 8.79
CA TYR A 31 6.83 13.24 8.51
C TYR A 31 5.35 12.89 8.41
N GLY A 32 4.46 13.67 9.02
CA GLY A 32 3.02 13.58 8.79
C GLY A 32 2.65 13.83 7.32
N HIS A 33 3.17 14.91 6.71
CA HIS A 33 2.91 15.20 5.29
C HIS A 33 3.52 14.17 4.34
N LEU A 34 4.72 13.66 4.66
CA LEU A 34 5.34 12.60 3.88
C LEU A 34 4.55 11.29 4.00
N ALA A 35 4.04 10.97 5.19
CA ALA A 35 3.16 9.83 5.39
C ALA A 35 1.87 9.94 4.58
N ASP A 36 1.24 11.12 4.58
CA ASP A 36 0.06 11.39 3.75
C ASP A 36 0.35 11.18 2.25
N ALA A 37 1.52 11.64 1.77
CA ALA A 37 1.93 11.45 0.38
C ALA A 37 2.20 9.97 0.03
N ILE A 38 2.83 9.22 0.92
CA ILE A 38 3.10 7.79 0.73
C ILE A 38 1.80 6.98 0.73
N LEU A 39 0.87 7.32 1.62
CA LEU A 39 -0.47 6.72 1.68
C LEU A 39 -1.26 7.01 0.40
N ALA A 40 -1.28 8.27 -0.04
CA ALA A 40 -1.94 8.68 -1.27
C ALA A 40 -1.34 8.01 -2.53
N ALA A 41 -0.03 7.78 -2.53
CA ALA A 41 0.67 7.13 -3.64
C ALA A 41 0.58 5.58 -3.58
N GLY A 42 0.14 5.01 -2.45
CA GLY A 42 0.05 3.56 -2.26
C GLY A 42 1.41 2.85 -2.34
N TYR A 43 2.51 3.54 -2.04
CA TYR A 43 3.89 3.01 -2.11
C TYR A 43 4.41 2.41 -0.79
N HIS A 44 3.52 2.07 0.14
CA HIS A 44 3.91 1.47 1.42
C HIS A 44 3.58 -0.02 1.50
N GLY A 45 4.34 -0.74 2.32
CA GLY A 45 3.93 -2.05 2.80
C GLY A 45 2.74 -1.94 3.77
N PRO A 46 2.02 -3.03 4.03
CA PRO A 46 0.92 -3.02 5.00
C PRO A 46 1.41 -2.64 6.39
N VAL A 47 0.65 -1.80 7.11
CA VAL A 47 0.93 -1.39 8.48
C VAL A 47 -0.11 -2.01 9.41
N ARG A 48 0.31 -2.49 10.59
CA ARG A 48 -0.54 -3.05 11.68
C ARG A 48 -1.85 -3.72 11.25
N GLY A 49 -1.74 -4.89 10.63
CA GLY A 49 -2.90 -5.74 10.33
C GLY A 49 -3.63 -5.39 9.04
N GLU A 50 -3.17 -4.37 8.31
CA GLU A 50 -3.48 -4.23 6.89
C GLU A 50 -2.89 -5.40 6.09
N ARG A 51 -3.51 -5.70 4.95
CA ARG A 51 -2.98 -6.61 3.94
C ARG A 51 -3.24 -6.05 2.55
N TRP A 52 -2.33 -6.32 1.64
CA TRP A 52 -2.62 -6.10 0.22
C TRP A 52 -3.56 -7.19 -0.27
N GLU A 53 -4.60 -6.76 -0.97
CA GLU A 53 -5.47 -7.62 -1.76
C GLU A 53 -5.26 -7.31 -3.24
N TYR A 54 -5.09 -8.35 -4.03
CA TYR A 54 -4.83 -8.26 -5.46
C TYR A 54 -6.04 -8.77 -6.22
N ALA A 55 -6.38 -8.10 -7.31
CA ALA A 55 -7.42 -8.53 -8.22
C ALA A 55 -6.93 -8.38 -9.67
N VAL A 56 -7.54 -9.12 -10.57
CA VAL A 56 -7.24 -8.98 -11.99
C VAL A 56 -8.25 -8.02 -12.62
N ARG A 57 -7.73 -7.05 -13.37
CA ARG A 57 -8.51 -6.14 -14.20
C ARG A 57 -8.24 -6.47 -15.66
N ARG A 58 -9.28 -6.52 -16.48
CA ARG A 58 -9.17 -6.72 -17.92
C ARG A 58 -10.17 -5.85 -18.65
N ASN A 59 -9.70 -5.08 -19.64
CA ASN A 59 -10.54 -4.20 -20.45
C ASN A 59 -11.44 -3.28 -19.57
N GLY A 60 -10.89 -2.80 -18.45
CA GLY A 60 -11.61 -1.97 -17.47
C GLY A 60 -12.53 -2.72 -16.48
N ILE A 61 -12.69 -4.03 -16.61
CA ILE A 61 -13.51 -4.86 -15.71
C ILE A 61 -12.63 -5.54 -14.66
N THR A 62 -12.93 -5.33 -13.38
CA THR A 62 -12.27 -6.04 -12.27
C THR A 62 -13.00 -7.34 -11.97
N TYR A 63 -12.27 -8.45 -12.00
CA TYR A 63 -12.81 -9.76 -11.63
C TYR A 63 -13.04 -9.87 -10.12
N PRO A 64 -14.03 -10.67 -9.68
CA PRO A 64 -14.39 -10.76 -8.26
C PRO A 64 -13.36 -11.53 -7.41
N ASN A 65 -12.43 -12.24 -8.05
CA ASN A 65 -11.40 -13.01 -7.36
C ASN A 65 -10.39 -12.08 -6.70
N VAL A 66 -10.17 -12.30 -5.41
CA VAL A 66 -9.19 -11.59 -4.59
C VAL A 66 -8.08 -12.55 -4.18
N PHE A 67 -6.84 -12.13 -4.38
CA PHE A 67 -5.62 -12.89 -4.08
C PHE A 67 -4.79 -12.17 -3.02
N LEU A 68 -3.97 -12.94 -2.29
CA LEU A 68 -3.11 -12.39 -1.23
C LEU A 68 -1.76 -11.93 -1.78
N THR A 69 -1.39 -12.39 -2.97
CA THR A 69 -0.14 -12.01 -3.64
C THR A 69 -0.39 -11.64 -5.11
N ALA A 70 0.49 -10.80 -5.65
CA ALA A 70 0.44 -10.43 -7.07
C ALA A 70 0.70 -11.63 -7.99
N ASP A 71 1.58 -12.55 -7.58
CA ASP A 71 1.92 -13.75 -8.35
C ASP A 71 0.73 -14.71 -8.50
N GLU A 72 -0.08 -14.87 -7.44
CA GLU A 72 -1.30 -15.67 -7.51
C GLU A 72 -2.32 -15.06 -8.47
N ALA A 73 -2.51 -13.75 -8.42
CA ALA A 73 -3.37 -13.02 -9.35
C ALA A 73 -2.89 -13.18 -10.79
N TRP A 74 -1.57 -13.07 -11.02
CA TRP A 74 -0.96 -13.28 -12.33
C TRP A 74 -1.16 -14.70 -12.84
N LYS A 75 -0.84 -15.73 -12.04
CA LYS A 75 -1.03 -17.14 -12.41
C LYS A 75 -2.49 -17.45 -12.74
N TRP A 76 -3.43 -16.91 -11.96
CA TRP A 76 -4.85 -17.07 -12.27
C TRP A 76 -5.22 -16.41 -13.60
N SER A 77 -4.66 -15.23 -13.90
CA SER A 77 -4.89 -14.52 -15.17
C SER A 77 -4.33 -15.25 -16.39
N GLU A 78 -3.33 -16.12 -16.23
CA GLU A 78 -2.80 -16.95 -17.33
C GLU A 78 -3.83 -17.94 -17.86
N GLY A 79 -4.85 -18.29 -17.06
CA GLY A 79 -5.98 -19.12 -17.47
C GLY A 79 -6.91 -18.46 -18.49
N PHE A 80 -6.76 -17.15 -18.75
CA PHE A 80 -7.46 -16.50 -19.84
C PHE A 80 -6.87 -16.91 -21.18
N THR A 81 -7.67 -17.60 -22.00
CA THR A 81 -7.35 -18.14 -23.34
C THR A 81 -6.81 -17.13 -24.36
N ALA A 82 -6.81 -15.83 -24.05
CA ALA A 82 -6.15 -14.80 -24.84
C ALA A 82 -5.38 -13.85 -23.92
N ARG A 83 -4.05 -13.82 -24.06
CA ARG A 83 -3.17 -12.78 -23.49
C ARG A 83 -3.53 -11.44 -24.14
N SER A 84 -4.58 -10.79 -23.64
CA SER A 84 -4.82 -9.38 -23.94
C SER A 84 -3.69 -8.56 -23.32
N ALA A 85 -3.14 -7.61 -24.05
CA ALA A 85 -2.22 -6.61 -23.48
C ALA A 85 -2.90 -5.74 -22.40
N GLU A 86 -4.22 -5.85 -22.26
CA GLU A 86 -5.06 -5.11 -21.32
C GLU A 86 -5.33 -5.87 -20.00
N THR A 87 -4.69 -7.03 -19.78
CA THR A 87 -4.76 -7.71 -18.48
C THR A 87 -3.76 -7.08 -17.51
N GLU A 88 -4.28 -6.61 -16.39
CA GLU A 88 -3.50 -5.94 -15.35
C GLU A 88 -3.81 -6.55 -13.98
N VAL A 89 -2.81 -6.61 -13.11
CA VAL A 89 -3.02 -6.90 -11.69
C VAL A 89 -3.13 -5.58 -10.96
N VAL A 90 -4.30 -5.33 -10.39
CA VAL A 90 -4.57 -4.18 -9.51
C VAL A 90 -4.48 -4.62 -8.06
N ARG A 91 -4.16 -3.67 -7.18
CA ARG A 91 -4.09 -3.92 -5.73
C ARG A 91 -4.89 -2.88 -4.96
N ARG A 92 -5.42 -3.29 -3.82
CA ARG A 92 -6.00 -2.42 -2.80
C ARG A 92 -5.47 -2.82 -1.43
N LEU A 93 -5.36 -1.86 -0.54
CA LEU A 93 -4.93 -2.10 0.83
C LEU A 93 -6.19 -2.27 1.69
N VAL A 94 -6.34 -3.42 2.34
CA VAL A 94 -7.50 -3.72 3.19
C VAL A 94 -7.01 -3.86 4.63
N GLY A 95 -7.67 -3.18 5.56
CA GLY A 95 -7.30 -3.24 6.97
C GLY A 95 -8.44 -2.79 7.88
N PRO A 96 -8.29 -2.93 9.21
CA PRO A 96 -9.32 -2.61 10.19
C PRO A 96 -9.76 -1.13 10.21
N TRP A 97 -9.13 -0.28 9.39
CA TRP A 97 -9.36 1.15 9.31
C TRP A 97 -9.98 1.62 7.99
N GLU A 98 -10.41 0.71 7.10
CA GLU A 98 -11.22 1.05 5.89
C GLU A 98 -12.65 1.56 6.24
N VAL A 99 -12.90 1.98 7.49
CA VAL A 99 -14.17 2.54 7.94
C VAL A 99 -13.94 3.93 8.53
N ALA A 100 -13.98 4.95 7.66
CA ALA A 100 -14.63 6.25 7.86
C ALA A 100 -14.63 7.05 6.55
#